data_AF-K9WEH0-F1
#
_entry.id   AF-K9WEH0-F1
#
_cell.length_a   1.000
_cell.length_b   1.000
_cell.length_c   1.000
_cell.angle_alpha   90.00
_cell.angle_beta   90.00
_cell.angle_gamma   90.00
#
_symmetry.space_group_name_H-M   'P 1'
#
loop_
_entity.id
_entity.type
_entity.pdbx_description
1 polymer ?
#
loop_
_entity_poly.entity_id
_entity_poly.type
_entity_poly.pdbx_seq_one_letter_code
_entity_poly.pdbx_strand_id
1 'polypeptide(L)' 'MTPNFDYPTNKDLLAPVVFRSDFNNGEPITATQAWSLFFTAGKEDKVLGFEPELGRFFTNLLIAAGVTGTVWALIFSNFA' A
#
# COMPACT_ATOMS: atom_id res chain seq x y z
N MET A 1 1.84 -31.64 -14.72
CA MET A 1 0.85 -31.16 -13.74
C MET A 1 0.19 -29.93 -14.34
N THR A 2 -1.05 -30.05 -14.78
CA THR A 2 -1.88 -28.90 -15.13
C THR A 2 -2.34 -28.26 -13.82
N PRO A 3 -2.10 -26.96 -13.58
CA PRO A 3 -2.64 -26.29 -12.41
C PRO A 3 -4.17 -26.32 -12.54
N ASN A 4 -4.81 -27.03 -11.61
CA ASN A 4 -6.28 -27.11 -11.58
C ASN A 4 -6.80 -25.79 -11.03
N PHE A 5 -7.02 -24.83 -11.94
CA PHE A 5 -7.65 -23.56 -11.62
C PHE A 5 -9.15 -23.81 -11.55
N ASP A 6 -9.67 -24.02 -10.34
CA ASP A 6 -11.11 -24.10 -10.06
C ASP A 6 -11.77 -22.71 -10.19
N TYR A 7 -11.86 -22.22 -11.43
CA TYR A 7 -12.81 -21.17 -11.82
C TYR A 7 -14.13 -21.86 -12.19
N PRO A 8 -15.25 -21.58 -11.50
CA PRO A 8 -15.69 -20.26 -11.01
C PRO A 8 -15.92 -20.19 -9.48
N THR A 9 -15.40 -21.14 -8.72
CA THR A 9 -15.74 -21.30 -7.30
C THR A 9 -15.07 -20.25 -6.40
N ASN A 10 -13.88 -19.76 -6.78
CA ASN A 10 -13.10 -18.84 -5.95
C ASN A 10 -13.19 -17.39 -6.45
N LYS A 11 -14.20 -16.66 -5.95
CA LYS A 11 -14.46 -15.24 -6.26
C LYS A 11 -13.32 -14.30 -5.84
N ASP A 12 -12.54 -14.69 -4.84
CA ASP A 12 -11.41 -13.88 -4.34
C ASP A 12 -10.22 -13.85 -5.31
N LEU A 13 -10.14 -14.79 -6.26
CA LEU A 13 -9.10 -14.77 -7.29
C LEU A 13 -9.25 -13.59 -8.25
N LEU A 14 -10.50 -13.24 -8.58
CA LEU A 14 -10.84 -12.13 -9.47
C LEU A 14 -11.12 -10.83 -8.72
N ALA A 15 -11.34 -10.92 -7.41
CA ALA A 15 -11.59 -9.76 -6.58
C ALA A 15 -10.29 -8.96 -6.39
N PRO A 16 -10.38 -7.62 -6.47
CA PRO A 16 -9.31 -6.76 -6.00
C PRO A 16 -8.88 -7.11 -4.58
N VAL A 17 -7.60 -6.97 -4.29
CA VAL A 17 -7.01 -7.35 -2.99
C VAL A 17 -7.83 -6.81 -1.81
N VAL A 18 -8.32 -5.58 -1.90
CA VAL A 18 -9.09 -4.90 -0.84
C VAL A 18 -10.49 -5.48 -0.59
N PHE A 19 -11.04 -6.25 -1.54
CA PHE A 19 -12.37 -6.86 -1.46
C PHE A 19 -12.31 -8.38 -1.29
N ARG A 20 -11.11 -8.95 -1.20
CA ARG A 20 -10.97 -10.38 -0.90
C ARG A 20 -11.39 -10.64 0.53
N SER A 21 -12.03 -11.78 0.74
CA SER A 21 -12.48 -12.18 2.07
C SER A 21 -11.34 -12.29 3.09
N ASP A 22 -10.10 -12.51 2.64
CA ASP A 22 -8.90 -12.60 3.47
C ASP A 22 -8.21 -11.26 3.77
N PHE A 23 -8.68 -10.14 3.20
CA PHE A 23 -8.01 -8.85 3.30
C PHE A 23 -8.10 -8.22 4.69
N ASN A 24 -9.30 -8.21 5.26
CA ASN A 24 -9.53 -7.71 6.61
C ASN A 24 -10.78 -8.39 7.23
N ASN A 25 -10.59 -9.13 8.32
CA ASN A 25 -11.65 -9.84 9.04
C ASN A 25 -12.32 -8.97 10.12
N GLY A 26 -12.49 -7.67 9.87
CA GLY A 26 -13.02 -6.72 10.85
C GLY A 26 -12.01 -6.28 11.91
N GLU A 27 -10.72 -6.55 11.69
CA GLU A 27 -9.63 -6.16 12.58
C GLU A 27 -9.09 -4.76 12.22
N PRO A 28 -8.38 -4.09 13.14
CA PRO A 28 -7.65 -2.87 12.83
C PRO A 28 -6.64 -3.11 11.70
N ILE A 29 -6.70 -2.27 10.66
CA ILE A 29 -5.78 -2.37 9.52
C ILE A 29 -4.37 -1.91 9.89
N THR A 30 -3.36 -2.60 9.35
CA THR A 30 -1.95 -2.23 9.49
C THR A 30 -1.58 -1.05 8.58
N ALA A 31 -0.48 -0.37 8.87
CA ALA A 31 0.03 0.72 8.02
C ALA A 31 0.28 0.27 6.57
N THR A 32 0.76 -0.95 6.38
CA THR A 32 1.00 -1.57 5.06
C THR A 32 -0.31 -1.81 4.30
N GLN A 33 -1.34 -2.32 4.98
CA GLN A 33 -2.69 -2.45 4.41
C GLN A 33 -3.30 -1.08 4.08
N ALA A 34 -3.06 -0.04 4.90
CA ALA A 34 -3.48 1.32 4.61
C ALA A 34 -2.81 1.87 3.33
N TRP A 35 -1.51 1.62 3.15
CA TRP A 35 -0.82 1.98 1.90
C TRP A 35 -1.33 1.18 0.70
N SER A 36 -1.67 -0.08 0.89
CA SER A 36 -2.33 -0.87 -0.16
C SER A 36 -3.71 -0.30 -0.52
N LEU A 37 -4.51 0.13 0.46
CA LEU A 37 -5.79 0.82 0.19
C LEU A 37 -5.56 2.11 -0.62
N PHE A 38 -4.53 2.87 -0.29
CA PHE A 38 -4.21 4.14 -0.95
C PHE A 38 -3.73 3.97 -2.40
N PHE A 39 -2.87 2.99 -2.67
CA PHE A 39 -2.23 2.81 -3.98
C PHE A 39 -2.91 1.77 -4.88
N THR A 40 -3.58 0.75 -4.33
CA THR A 40 -4.08 -0.36 -5.13
C THR A 40 -5.38 -0.06 -5.86
N ALA A 41 -6.21 0.89 -5.41
CA ALA A 41 -7.46 1.32 -6.06
C ALA A 41 -8.22 0.21 -6.84
N GLY A 42 -8.23 -1.03 -6.34
CA GLY A 42 -8.90 -2.13 -7.01
C GLY A 42 -8.10 -3.04 -7.97
N LYS A 43 -6.77 -3.01 -8.13
CA LYS A 43 -6.06 -3.99 -8.98
C LYS A 43 -4.81 -4.56 -8.35
N GLU A 44 -4.90 -5.86 -8.04
CA GLU A 44 -3.85 -6.92 -7.89
C GLU A 44 -2.44 -6.62 -7.40
N ASP A 45 -2.09 -5.39 -7.01
CA ASP A 45 -0.77 -5.04 -6.53
C ASP A 45 -0.63 -5.46 -5.08
N LYS A 46 -0.54 -6.78 -4.91
CA LYS A 46 -0.14 -7.47 -3.69
C LYS A 46 1.27 -7.07 -3.26
N VAL A 47 2.05 -6.45 -4.14
CA VAL A 47 3.42 -6.01 -3.88
C VAL A 47 3.48 -5.16 -2.62
N LEU A 48 2.59 -4.16 -2.47
CA LEU A 48 2.61 -3.26 -1.31
C LEU A 48 1.95 -3.84 -0.05
N GLY A 49 1.11 -4.88 -0.17
CA GLY A 49 0.35 -5.45 0.95
C GLY A 49 1.02 -6.66 1.62
N PHE A 50 1.86 -7.38 0.89
CA PHE A 50 2.53 -8.59 1.39
C PHE A 50 3.84 -8.31 2.13
N GLU A 51 4.55 -7.23 1.77
CA GLU A 51 5.82 -6.89 2.39
C GLU A 51 5.67 -5.70 3.35
N PRO A 52 5.80 -5.92 4.67
CA PRO A 52 5.69 -4.84 5.65
C PRO A 52 6.79 -3.77 5.50
N GLU A 53 7.87 -4.08 4.79
CA GLU A 53 8.98 -3.18 4.52
C GLU A 53 8.60 -2.04 3.58
N LEU A 54 7.71 -2.27 2.60
CA LEU A 54 7.31 -1.25 1.64
C LEU A 54 6.48 -0.16 2.32
N GLY A 55 5.54 -0.53 3.20
CA GLY A 55 4.78 0.45 4.00
C GLY A 55 5.69 1.34 4.86
N ARG A 56 6.75 0.74 5.44
CA ARG A 56 7.76 1.49 6.20
C ARG A 56 8.61 2.39 5.30
N PHE A 57 9.00 1.91 4.12
CA PHE A 57 9.76 2.69 3.14
C PHE A 57 8.99 3.95 2.71
N PHE A 58 7.73 3.82 2.27
CA PHE A 58 6.92 4.97 1.85
C PHE A 58 6.69 5.98 2.98
N THR A 59 6.45 5.47 4.19
CA THR A 59 6.31 6.33 5.38
C THR A 59 7.58 7.14 5.62
N ASN A 60 8.74 6.49 5.62
CA ASN A 60 10.02 7.17 5.82
C ASN A 60 10.37 8.12 4.67
N LEU A 61 10.00 7.78 3.44
CA LEU A 61 10.20 8.64 2.27
C LEU A 61 9.41 9.95 2.41
N LEU A 62 8.14 9.88 2.82
CA LEU A 62 7.32 11.07 3.04
C LEU A 62 7.84 11.95 4.18
N ILE A 63 8.29 11.32 5.27
CA ILE A 63 8.94 12.04 6.38
C ILE A 63 10.19 12.76 5.86
N ALA A 64 11.06 12.07 5.11
CA ALA A 64 12.28 12.64 4.57
C ALA A 64 12.00 13.80 3.61
N ALA A 65 11.01 13.65 2.73
CA ALA A 65 10.57 14.70 1.82
C ALA A 65 10.05 15.93 2.58
N GLY A 66 9.20 15.73 3.60
CA GLY A 66 8.68 16.80 4.43
C GLY A 66 9.77 17.54 5.21
N VAL A 67 10.69 16.81 5.85
CA VAL A 67 11.83 17.39 6.57
C VAL A 67 12.73 18.17 5.62
N THR A 68 13.11 17.57 4.50
CA THR A 68 13.99 18.21 3.51
C THR A 68 13.35 19.46 2.93
N GLY A 69 12.07 19.39 2.55
CA GLY A 69 11.31 20.53 2.03
C GLY A 69 11.17 21.64 3.06
N THR A 70 10.96 21.31 4.34
CA THR A 70 10.87 22.29 5.43
C THR A 70 12.22 22.98 5.65
N VAL A 71 13.32 22.22 5.73
CA VAL A 71 14.67 22.78 5.88
C VAL A 71 15.02 23.67 4.69
N TRP A 72 14.75 23.21 3.48
CA TRP A 72 14.93 24.00 2.27
C TRP A 72 14.14 25.31 2.32
N ALA A 73 12.84 25.23 2.64
CA ALA A 73 12.00 26.40 2.76
C ALA A 73 12.56 27.38 3.79
N LEU A 74 12.96 26.93 4.97
CA LEU A 74 13.53 27.81 6.00
C LEU A 74 14.83 28.49 5.56
N ILE A 75 15.69 27.79 4.84
CA ILE A 75 16.94 28.35 4.33
C ILE A 75 16.64 29.37 3.24
N PHE A 76 15.83 29.01 2.26
CA PHE A 76 15.67 29.77 1.02
C PHE A 76 14.48 30.75 1.00
N SER A 77 13.55 30.69 1.95
CA SER A 77 12.41 31.62 2.04
C SER A 77 12.82 33.06 2.38
N ASN A 78 14.02 33.25 2.93
CA ASN A 78 14.57 34.57 3.26
C ASN A 78 15.47 35.13 2.15
N PHE A 79 15.67 34.40 1.05
CA PHE A 79 16.42 34.84 -0.14
C PHE A 79 15.51 35.27 -1.30
N ALA A 80 14.20 35.36 -1.05
CA ALA A 80 13.19 35.86 -1.98
C ALA A 80 12.90 37.35 -1.77
#